data_AF-A0A962IJH6-F1
#
_entry.id   AF-A0A962IJH6-F1
#
_cell.length_a   1.000
_cell.length_b   1.000
_cell.length_c   1.000
_cell.angle_alpha   90.00
_cell.angle_beta   90.00
_cell.angle_gamma   90.00
#
_symmetry.space_group_name_H-M   'P 1'
#
loop_
_entity.id
_entity.type
_entity.pdbx_description
1 polymer ?
#
loop_
_entity_poly.entity_id
_entity_poly.type
_entity_poly.pdbx_seq_one_letter_code
_entity_poly.pdbx_strand_id
1 'polypeptide(L)'
;MEPGNCLRITTLASGWRDKDSVLLHACFQLLGDFLAQELDESQPDADSSHRAAHAELRELHQWWMAKRGAEVPNEADYAVENAKLKRLIDLRWAMWT
;
A
#
# COMPACT_ATOMS: atom_id res chain seq x y z
N MET A 1 -9.22 -21.19 -2.92
CA MET A 1 -8.32 -20.13 -3.42
C MET A 1 -9.23 -19.01 -3.88
N GLU A 2 -9.11 -17.82 -3.31
CA GLU A 2 -9.81 -16.66 -3.86
C GLU A 2 -9.25 -16.32 -5.26
N PRO A 3 -10.03 -15.75 -6.18
CA PRO A 3 -9.53 -15.38 -7.49
C PRO A 3 -8.43 -14.32 -7.36
N GLY A 4 -7.21 -14.59 -7.84
CA GLY A 4 -6.07 -13.65 -7.78
C GLY A 4 -6.25 -12.37 -8.62
N ASN A 5 -7.36 -12.26 -9.36
CA ASN A 5 -7.72 -11.10 -10.17
C ASN A 5 -8.80 -10.21 -9.53
N CYS A 6 -9.20 -10.51 -8.29
CA CYS A 6 -10.22 -9.76 -7.56
C CYS A 6 -9.62 -9.15 -6.30
N LEU A 7 -9.71 -7.83 -6.14
CA LEU A 7 -9.35 -7.13 -4.92
C LEU A 7 -10.61 -6.53 -4.28
N ARG A 8 -11.03 -7.07 -3.13
CA ARG A 8 -12.10 -6.46 -2.32
C ARG A 8 -11.49 -5.39 -1.42
N ILE A 9 -11.74 -4.12 -1.71
CA ILE A 9 -11.21 -3.00 -0.92
C ILE A 9 -11.94 -2.93 0.43
N THR A 10 -11.29 -3.38 1.51
CA THR A 10 -11.83 -3.39 2.88
C THR A 10 -11.47 -2.12 3.67
N THR A 11 -10.53 -1.33 3.14
CA THR A 11 -10.07 -0.09 3.77
C THR A 11 -11.03 1.09 3.55
N LEU A 12 -12.06 0.93 2.70
CA LEU A 12 -13.11 1.91 2.44
C LEU A 12 -14.46 1.43 2.98
N ALA A 13 -15.21 2.33 3.61
CA ALA A 13 -16.59 2.06 4.01
C ALA A 13 -17.51 1.88 2.79
N SER A 14 -18.59 1.11 2.95
CA SER A 14 -19.61 0.94 1.92
C SER A 14 -20.34 2.26 1.67
N GLY A 15 -20.10 2.87 0.52
CA GLY A 15 -20.70 4.13 0.12
C GLY A 15 -20.14 4.61 -1.22
N TRP A 16 -20.67 5.71 -1.74
CA TRP A 16 -20.09 6.36 -2.90
C TRP A 16 -18.72 6.95 -2.55
N ARG A 17 -17.75 6.78 -3.45
CA ARG A 17 -16.37 7.27 -3.31
C ARG A 17 -15.84 7.70 -4.66
N ASP A 18 -15.05 8.75 -4.66
CA ASP A 18 -14.29 9.20 -5.82
C ASP A 18 -13.26 8.14 -6.26
N LYS A 19 -12.96 8.12 -7.56
CA LYS A 19 -12.13 7.09 -8.16
C LYS A 19 -10.66 7.20 -7.77
N ASP A 20 -10.20 8.40 -7.43
CA ASP A 20 -8.86 8.64 -6.88
C ASP A 20 -8.69 8.00 -5.50
N SER A 21 -9.68 8.14 -4.61
CA SER A 21 -9.73 7.51 -3.30
C SER A 21 -9.78 5.99 -3.45
N VAL A 22 -10.61 5.47 -4.35
CA VAL A 22 -10.65 4.03 -4.66
C VAL A 22 -9.30 3.51 -5.12
N LEU A 23 -8.60 4.23 -6.01
CA LEU A 23 -7.27 3.86 -6.49
C LEU A 23 -6.24 3.83 -5.35
N LEU A 24 -6.18 4.90 -4.54
CA LEU A 24 -5.25 5.00 -3.42
C LEU A 24 -5.46 3.84 -2.44
N HIS A 25 -6.70 3.61 -2.03
CA HIS A 25 -7.05 2.53 -1.10
C HIS A 25 -6.77 1.14 -1.67
N ALA A 26 -6.99 0.92 -2.96
CA ALA A 26 -6.66 -0.34 -3.62
C ALA A 26 -5.15 -0.61 -3.59
N CYS A 27 -4.33 0.36 -4.00
CA CYS A 27 -2.88 0.21 -4.04
C CYS A 27 -2.29 -0.03 -2.64
N PHE A 28 -2.72 0.74 -1.65
CA PHE A 28 -2.21 0.57 -0.28
C PHE A 28 -2.77 -0.65 0.44
N GLN A 29 -3.92 -1.18 0.00
CA GLN A 29 -4.36 -2.49 0.46
C GLN A 29 -3.48 -3.61 -0.10
N LEU A 30 -3.14 -3.59 -1.39
CA LEU A 30 -2.20 -4.56 -1.96
C LEU A 30 -0.85 -4.56 -1.23
N LEU A 31 -0.37 -3.38 -0.82
CA LEU A 31 0.81 -3.24 0.03
C LEU A 31 0.63 -3.94 1.39
N GLY A 32 -0.50 -3.69 2.06
CA GLY A 32 -0.80 -4.33 3.35
C GLY A 32 -0.93 -5.85 3.23
N ASP A 33 -1.61 -6.33 2.18
CA ASP A 33 -1.79 -7.75 1.88
C ASP A 33 -0.43 -8.43 1.62
N PHE A 34 0.45 -7.79 0.83
CA PHE A 34 1.82 -8.24 0.60
C PHE A 34 2.62 -8.34 1.91
N LEU A 35 2.64 -7.29 2.72
CA LEU A 35 3.37 -7.30 3.99
C LEU A 35 2.80 -8.30 5.01
N ALA A 36 1.51 -8.59 4.96
CA ALA A 36 0.88 -9.59 5.83
C ALA A 36 1.23 -11.03 5.42
N GLN A 37 1.49 -11.28 4.13
CA GLN A 37 1.81 -12.59 3.58
C GLN A 37 3.32 -12.90 3.60
N GLU A 38 4.16 -11.90 3.32
CA GLU A 38 5.59 -12.11 3.01
C GLU A 38 6.57 -11.68 4.12
N LEU A 39 6.09 -11.08 5.21
CA LEU A 39 6.98 -10.65 6.30
C LEU A 39 7.27 -11.77 7.31
N ASP A 40 7.65 -12.95 6.82
CA ASP A 40 8.51 -13.81 7.60
C ASP A 40 9.94 -13.25 7.45
N GLU A 41 10.38 -12.47 8.43
CA GLU A 41 11.68 -11.76 8.44
C GLU A 41 12.91 -12.70 8.39
N SER A 42 12.65 -14.01 8.31
CA SER A 42 13.63 -15.07 8.28
C SER A 42 14.22 -15.36 6.88
N GLN A 43 13.77 -14.73 5.80
CA GLN A 43 14.34 -14.95 4.46
C GLN A 43 15.75 -14.33 4.33
N PRO A 44 16.84 -15.13 4.29
CA PRO A 44 18.21 -14.62 4.35
C PRO A 44 18.76 -14.11 3.00
N ASP A 45 18.08 -14.40 1.89
CA ASP A 45 18.61 -14.24 0.53
C ASP A 45 18.14 -12.97 -0.21
N ALA A 46 17.43 -12.05 0.46
CA ALA A 46 17.09 -10.78 -0.16
C ALA A 46 18.36 -9.92 -0.33
N ASP A 47 18.76 -9.63 -1.57
CA ASP A 47 19.86 -8.71 -1.88
C ASP A 47 19.66 -7.33 -1.22
N SER A 48 20.75 -6.57 -1.03
CA SER A 48 20.71 -5.28 -0.34
C SER A 48 19.66 -4.30 -0.90
N SER A 49 19.40 -4.34 -2.21
CA SER A 49 18.37 -3.55 -2.89
C SER A 49 16.95 -3.96 -2.51
N HIS A 50 16.66 -5.27 -2.42
CA HIS A 50 15.36 -5.77 -1.95
C HIS A 50 15.13 -5.42 -0.50
N ARG A 51 16.16 -5.52 0.36
CA ARG A 51 16.04 -5.11 1.77
C ARG A 51 15.72 -3.63 1.92
N ALA A 52 16.37 -2.77 1.14
CA ALA A 52 16.09 -1.34 1.12
C ALA A 52 14.65 -1.06 0.63
N ALA A 53 14.22 -1.71 -0.46
CA ALA A 53 12.86 -1.59 -0.96
C ALA A 53 11.82 -2.05 0.08
N HIS A 54 12.06 -3.17 0.77
CA HIS A 54 11.17 -3.67 1.82
C HIS A 54 11.09 -2.70 3.02
N ALA A 55 12.19 -2.04 3.38
CA ALA A 55 12.17 -1.01 4.41
C ALA A 55 11.30 0.18 3.99
N GLU A 56 11.40 0.63 2.73
CA GLU A 56 10.54 1.69 2.21
C GLU A 56 9.06 1.27 2.10
N LEU A 57 8.77 0.04 1.68
CA LEU A 57 7.41 -0.50 1.66
C LEU A 57 6.79 -0.50 3.08
N ARG A 58 7.56 -0.86 4.12
CA ARG A 58 7.13 -0.74 5.52
C ARG A 58 6.85 0.71 5.93
N GLU A 59 7.71 1.66 5.56
CA GLU A 59 7.51 3.10 5.83
C GLU A 59 6.21 3.60 5.19
N LEU A 60 5.96 3.24 3.93
CA LEU A 60 4.74 3.60 3.21
C LEU A 60 3.49 3.01 3.87
N HIS A 61 3.55 1.75 4.31
CA HIS A 61 2.45 1.11 5.01
C HIS A 61 2.17 1.77 6.37
N GLN A 62 3.21 2.12 7.14
CA GLN A 62 3.05 2.83 8.41
C GLN A 62 2.39 4.20 8.22
N TRP A 63 2.82 4.96 7.21
CA TRP A 63 2.18 6.21 6.83
C TRP A 63 0.70 6.01 6.51
N TRP A 64 0.37 4.99 5.73
CA TRP A 64 -1.01 4.67 5.38
C TRP A 64 -1.86 4.33 6.60
N MET A 65 -1.35 3.51 7.51
CA MET A 65 -2.05 3.16 8.75
C MET A 65 -2.31 4.39 9.63
N ALA A 66 -1.36 5.32 9.72
CA ALA A 66 -1.54 6.56 10.46
C ALA A 66 -2.62 7.46 9.82
N LYS A 67 -2.69 7.50 8.49
CA LYS A 67 -3.65 8.32 7.75
C LYS A 67 -5.09 7.81 7.82
N ARG A 68 -5.30 6.49 7.88
CA ARG A 68 -6.64 5.87 7.91
C ARG A 68 -7.56 6.35 9.05
N GLY A 69 -7.01 7.02 10.07
CA GLY A 69 -7.80 7.66 11.14
C GLY A 69 -8.41 9.02 10.78
N ALA A 70 -8.06 9.61 9.64
CA ALA A 70 -8.59 10.91 9.20
C ALA A 70 -9.78 10.71 8.24
N GLU A 71 -10.99 11.00 8.70
CA GLU A 71 -12.22 10.79 7.92
C GLU A 71 -12.50 11.90 6.89
N VAL A 72 -11.86 13.06 7.02
CA VAL A 72 -12.13 14.24 6.18
C VAL A 72 -11.04 14.38 5.12
N PRO A 73 -11.38 14.24 3.82
CA PRO A 73 -10.46 14.57 2.73
C PRO A 73 -10.03 16.02 2.83
N ASN A 74 -8.72 16.26 2.87
CA ASN A 74 -8.15 17.59 2.85
C ASN A 74 -7.47 17.81 1.50
N GLU A 75 -7.78 18.90 0.81
CA GLU A 75 -7.15 19.21 -0.48
C GLU A 75 -5.62 19.34 -0.38
N ALA A 76 -5.11 19.77 0.78
CA ALA A 76 -3.68 19.84 1.04
C ALA A 76 -3.01 18.45 1.09
N ASP A 77 -3.79 17.38 1.30
CA ASP A 77 -3.28 16.02 1.40
C ASP A 77 -3.08 15.37 0.03
N TYR A 78 -3.75 15.83 -1.03
CA TYR A 78 -3.65 15.22 -2.36
C TYR A 78 -2.22 15.17 -2.89
N ALA A 79 -1.44 16.23 -2.65
CA ALA A 79 -0.04 16.26 -3.09
C ALA A 79 0.80 15.19 -2.37
N VAL A 80 0.56 15.02 -1.06
CA VAL A 80 1.25 14.04 -0.22
C VAL A 80 0.83 12.62 -0.61
N GLU A 81 -0.47 12.38 -0.77
CA GLU A 81 -1.03 11.10 -1.21
C GLU A 81 -0.50 10.70 -2.58
N ASN A 82 -0.48 11.62 -3.54
CA ASN A 82 0.08 11.37 -4.87
C ASN A 82 1.58 11.06 -4.81
N ALA A 83 2.34 11.75 -3.96
CA ALA A 83 3.76 11.47 -3.79
C ALA A 83 3.97 10.05 -3.21
N LYS A 84 3.17 9.67 -2.20
CA LYS A 84 3.25 8.34 -1.57
C LYS A 84 2.79 7.23 -2.51
N LEU A 85 1.76 7.46 -3.31
CA LEU A 85 1.30 6.52 -4.34
C LEU A 85 2.35 6.32 -5.44
N LYS A 86 3.00 7.40 -5.91
CA LYS A 86 4.10 7.29 -6.89
C LYS A 86 5.27 6.48 -6.33
N ARG A 87 5.69 6.76 -5.08
CA ARG A 87 6.72 5.94 -4.40
C ARG A 87 6.34 4.46 -4.35
N LEU A 88 5.09 4.13 -4.04
CA LEU A 88 4.63 2.73 -4.05
C LEU A 88 4.71 2.11 -5.45
N ILE A 89 4.30 2.84 -6.49
CA ILE A 89 4.37 2.37 -7.89
C ILE A 89 5.83 2.12 -8.29
N ASP A 90 6.76 2.99 -7.89
CA ASP A 90 8.20 2.84 -8.16
C ASP A 90 8.80 1.62 -7.43
N LEU A 91 8.22 1.21 -6.29
CA LEU A 91 8.63 0.03 -5.52
C LEU A 91 7.87 -1.25 -5.91
N ARG A 92 6.91 -1.18 -6.85
CA ARG A 92 6.08 -2.35 -7.22
C ARG A 92 6.90 -3.56 -7.67
N TRP A 93 8.08 -3.32 -8.24
CA TRP A 93 8.97 -4.39 -8.70
C TRP A 93 9.51 -5.23 -7.54
N ALA A 94 9.45 -4.74 -6.31
CA ALA A 94 9.84 -5.46 -5.10
C ALA A 94 8.66 -6.17 -4.41
N MET A 95 7.44 -6.07 -4.95
CA MET A 95 6.23 -6.72 -4.44
C MET A 95 5.91 -8.04 -5.17
N TRP A 96 6.93 -8.68 -5.73
CA TRP A 96 6.80 -9.96 -6.43
C TRP A 96 7.16 -11.10 -5.49
N THR A 97 6.45 -12.21 -5.65
CA THR A 97 6.71 -13.51 -5.05
C THR A 97 7.06 -14.53 -6.12
#